data_AF-A0A6B2UKR2-F1
#
_entry.id   AF-A0A6B2UKR2-F1
#
_cell.length_a   1.000
_cell.length_b   1.000
_cell.length_c   1.000
_cell.angle_alpha   90.00
_cell.angle_beta   90.00
_cell.angle_gamma   90.00
#
_symmetry.space_group_name_H-M   'P 1'
#
loop_
_entity.id
_entity.type
_entity.pdbx_description
1 polymer ?
#
loop_
_entity_poly.entity_id
_entity_poly.type
_entity_poly.pdbx_seq_one_letter_code
_entity_poly.pdbx_strand_id
1 'polypeptide(L)'
;MTAPDEEASVTSDFVRSYVITGGRELPAPEDLALHTLVTLAPDRTLPLGASPETRAIWELCGGGYLSVAEVAGHLGLPVGVVRLLLTDLARQGHLMRRAEPPQAQHVDRATLEKVLNGLQSLIG
;
A
#
# COMPACT_ATOMS: atom_id res chain seq x y z
N MET A 1 -21.29 13.13 -41.08
CA MET A 1 -20.57 11.87 -40.87
C MET A 1 -19.51 12.17 -39.81
N THR A 2 -19.93 12.12 -38.55
CA THR A 2 -19.10 12.49 -37.40
C THR A 2 -18.17 11.31 -37.11
N ALA A 3 -16.86 11.57 -37.02
CA ALA A 3 -15.87 10.57 -36.68
C ALA A 3 -16.17 9.95 -35.29
N PRO A 4 -15.84 8.68 -35.06
CA PRO A 4 -16.11 8.04 -33.77
C PRO A 4 -15.28 8.71 -32.68
N ASP A 5 -15.95 9.01 -31.58
CA ASP A 5 -15.38 9.57 -30.35
C ASP A 5 -14.21 8.69 -29.90
N GLU A 6 -13.03 9.29 -29.85
CA GLU A 6 -11.82 8.65 -29.35
C GLU A 6 -12.03 8.51 -27.83
N GLU A 7 -12.41 7.31 -27.37
CA GLU A 7 -12.56 7.00 -25.95
C GLU A 7 -11.22 7.22 -25.24
N ALA A 8 -11.00 8.45 -24.79
CA ALA A 8 -9.84 8.83 -24.03
C ALA A 8 -9.85 8.00 -22.74
N SER A 9 -8.95 7.03 -22.66
CA SER A 9 -8.54 6.37 -21.44
C SER A 9 -8.27 7.45 -20.40
N VAL A 10 -9.18 7.62 -19.44
CA VAL A 10 -8.98 8.57 -18.34
C VAL A 10 -7.87 8.01 -17.47
N THR A 11 -6.64 8.46 -17.74
CA THR A 11 -5.53 8.22 -16.83
C THR A 11 -5.84 8.90 -15.51
N SER A 12 -5.64 8.18 -14.40
CA SER A 12 -5.82 8.63 -13.01
C SER A 12 -5.31 10.05 -12.72
N ASP A 13 -4.32 10.52 -13.49
CA ASP A 13 -3.67 11.84 -13.37
C ASP A 13 -4.60 13.07 -13.43
N PHE A 14 -5.85 12.93 -13.88
CA PHE A 14 -6.81 14.05 -13.92
C PHE A 14 -7.87 14.01 -12.81
N VAL A 15 -7.95 12.94 -12.03
CA VAL A 15 -8.93 12.83 -10.95
C VAL A 15 -8.37 13.49 -9.69
N ARG A 16 -9.03 14.55 -9.23
CA ARG A 16 -8.64 15.20 -7.98
C ARG A 16 -8.84 14.25 -6.81
N SER A 17 -7.91 14.28 -5.85
CA SER A 17 -7.95 13.39 -4.67
C SER A 17 -9.27 13.45 -3.89
N TYR A 18 -9.94 14.61 -3.83
CA TYR A 18 -11.24 14.74 -3.15
C TYR A 18 -12.37 13.95 -3.84
N VAL A 19 -12.25 13.66 -5.15
CA VAL A 19 -13.19 12.81 -5.88
C VAL A 19 -13.00 11.36 -5.47
N ILE A 20 -11.74 10.91 -5.36
CA ILE A 20 -11.37 9.56 -4.93
C ILE A 20 -11.81 9.33 -3.47
N THR A 21 -11.58 10.32 -2.61
CA THR A 21 -11.91 10.19 -1.18
C THR A 21 -13.38 10.48 -0.88
N GLY A 22 -14.13 11.07 -1.80
CA GLY A 22 -15.51 11.52 -1.58
C GLY A 22 -15.62 12.60 -0.50
N GLY A 23 -14.56 13.43 -0.33
CA GLY A 23 -14.49 14.46 0.72
C GLY A 23 -14.26 13.94 2.14
N ARG A 24 -14.00 12.63 2.30
CA ARG A 24 -13.70 12.03 3.60
C ARG A 24 -12.37 12.55 4.16
N GLU A 25 -12.32 12.69 5.47
CA GLU A 25 -11.09 13.03 6.18
C GLU A 25 -10.04 11.93 5.97
N LEU A 26 -8.79 12.36 5.78
CA LEU A 26 -7.68 11.45 5.57
C LEU A 26 -7.18 10.91 6.92
N PRO A 27 -6.89 9.59 7.04
CA PRO A 27 -6.40 9.03 8.29
C PRO A 27 -5.02 9.57 8.66
N ALA A 28 -4.78 9.68 9.97
CA ALA A 28 -3.53 10.17 10.51
C ALA A 28 -2.39 9.16 10.26
N PRO A 29 -1.11 9.61 10.27
CA PRO A 29 0.05 8.72 10.12
C PRO A 29 0.08 7.53 11.07
N GLU A 30 -0.43 7.70 12.28
CA GLU A 30 -0.54 6.70 13.34
C GLU A 30 -1.58 5.61 13.08
N ASP A 31 -2.60 5.87 12.25
CA ASP A 31 -3.62 4.85 11.94
C ASP A 31 -3.05 3.71 11.10
N LEU A 32 -2.14 4.07 10.20
CA LEU A 32 -1.44 3.14 9.32
C LEU A 32 -0.13 3.77 8.82
N ALA A 33 0.97 3.37 9.44
CA ALA A 33 2.28 3.92 9.15
C ALA A 33 2.77 3.56 7.74
N LEU A 34 3.63 4.40 7.17
CA LEU A 34 4.14 4.24 5.80
C LEU A 34 4.85 2.89 5.55
N HIS A 35 5.52 2.37 6.57
CA HIS A 35 6.28 1.13 6.52
C HIS A 35 5.44 -0.09 6.90
N THR A 36 4.16 0.08 7.28
CA THR A 36 3.27 -1.04 7.59
C THR A 36 3.04 -1.87 6.35
N LEU A 37 3.32 -3.18 6.45
CA LEU A 37 3.10 -4.13 5.38
C LEU A 37 1.64 -4.60 5.37
N VAL A 38 1.02 -4.57 4.19
CA VAL A 38 -0.36 -4.99 3.94
C VAL A 38 -0.41 -6.02 2.82
N THR A 39 -1.38 -6.93 2.87
CA THR A 39 -1.67 -7.93 1.83
C THR A 39 -3.16 -8.24 1.84
N LEU A 40 -3.70 -8.80 0.75
CA LEU A 40 -5.07 -9.32 0.76
C LEU A 40 -5.22 -10.44 1.81
N ALA A 41 -6.35 -10.41 2.51
CA ALA A 41 -6.75 -11.53 3.36
C ALA A 41 -7.06 -12.76 2.49
N PRO A 42 -6.84 -13.99 3.00
CA PRO A 42 -7.11 -15.20 2.24
C PRO A 42 -8.60 -15.34 1.92
N ASP A 43 -8.89 -15.99 0.79
CA ASP A 43 -10.25 -16.34 0.36
C ASP A 43 -11.20 -15.13 0.27
N ARG A 44 -10.69 -13.98 -0.15
CA ARG A 44 -11.47 -12.78 -0.40
C ARG A 44 -11.67 -12.54 -1.88
N THR A 45 -12.80 -11.92 -2.20
CA THR A 45 -13.16 -11.48 -3.54
C THR A 45 -13.32 -9.97 -3.57
N LEU A 46 -12.98 -9.36 -4.72
CA LEU A 46 -13.09 -7.92 -4.90
C LEU A 46 -14.55 -7.49 -4.66
N PRO A 47 -14.80 -6.45 -3.83
CA PRO A 47 -16.15 -5.96 -3.59
C PRO A 47 -16.85 -5.55 -4.90
N LEU A 48 -18.14 -5.88 -5.00
CA LEU A 48 -18.97 -5.41 -6.11
C LEU A 48 -19.01 -3.87 -6.10
N GLY A 49 -18.78 -3.25 -7.26
CA GLY A 49 -18.72 -1.80 -7.37
C GLY A 49 -17.43 -1.17 -6.86
N ALA A 50 -16.36 -1.95 -6.66
CA ALA A 50 -15.04 -1.40 -6.30
C ALA A 50 -14.60 -0.32 -7.29
N SER A 51 -14.15 0.81 -6.73
CA SER A 51 -13.57 1.92 -7.49
C SER A 51 -12.35 1.46 -8.29
N PRO A 52 -11.94 2.20 -9.34
CA PRO A 52 -10.71 1.91 -10.07
C PRO A 52 -9.49 1.79 -9.15
N GLU A 53 -9.36 2.68 -8.16
CA GLU A 53 -8.25 2.70 -7.20
C GLU A 53 -8.31 1.49 -6.27
N THR A 54 -9.51 1.11 -5.82
CA THR A 54 -9.70 -0.10 -5.00
C THR A 54 -9.33 -1.36 -5.77
N ARG A 55 -9.69 -1.44 -7.06
CA ARG A 55 -9.31 -2.56 -7.93
C ARG A 55 -7.79 -2.60 -8.16
N ALA A 56 -7.16 -1.46 -8.38
CA ALA A 56 -5.71 -1.38 -8.54
C ALA A 56 -4.97 -1.82 -7.26
N ILE A 57 -5.44 -1.40 -6.07
CA ILE A 57 -4.93 -1.90 -4.79
C ILE A 57 -5.11 -3.42 -4.69
N TRP A 58 -6.27 -3.94 -5.11
CA TRP A 58 -6.56 -5.37 -5.05
C TRP A 58 -5.60 -6.21 -5.89
N GLU A 59 -5.36 -5.79 -7.14
CA GLU A 59 -4.43 -6.46 -8.04
C GLU A 59 -3.00 -6.40 -7.50
N LEU A 60 -2.59 -5.23 -7.02
CA LEU A 60 -1.24 -5.00 -6.51
C LEU A 60 -0.95 -5.81 -5.23
N CYS A 61 -1.86 -5.78 -4.25
CA CYS A 61 -1.72 -6.49 -2.98
C CYS A 61 -2.04 -8.00 -3.09
N GLY A 62 -2.49 -8.48 -4.25
CA GLY A 62 -2.69 -9.91 -4.51
C GLY A 62 -1.38 -10.68 -4.70
N GLY A 63 -0.28 -9.99 -5.03
CA GLY A 63 1.04 -10.60 -5.23
C GLY A 63 1.82 -10.87 -3.93
N GLY A 64 1.35 -10.37 -2.79
CA GLY A 64 2.01 -10.53 -1.49
C GLY A 64 2.02 -9.23 -0.68
N TYR A 65 2.93 -9.17 0.29
CA TYR A 65 3.06 -8.02 1.18
C TYR A 65 3.74 -6.84 0.49
N LEU A 66 3.11 -5.66 0.61
CA LEU A 66 3.69 -4.37 0.23
C LEU A 66 3.48 -3.37 1.36
N SER A 67 4.42 -2.45 1.53
CA SER A 67 4.26 -1.32 2.44
C SER A 67 3.27 -0.30 1.90
N VAL A 68 2.65 0.48 2.77
CA VAL A 68 1.78 1.60 2.36
C VAL A 68 2.51 2.56 1.40
N ALA A 69 3.79 2.81 1.66
CA ALA A 69 4.64 3.63 0.80
C ALA A 69 4.78 3.04 -0.61
N GLU A 70 5.02 1.73 -0.71
CA GLU A 70 5.12 1.04 -2.00
C GLU A 70 3.78 1.05 -2.73
N VAL A 71 2.66 0.77 -2.06
CA VAL A 71 1.33 0.84 -2.68
C VAL A 71 1.08 2.25 -3.25
N ALA A 72 1.39 3.30 -2.49
CA ALA A 72 1.23 4.67 -2.97
C ALA A 72 2.15 5.00 -4.15
N GLY A 73 3.41 4.57 -4.08
CA GLY A 73 4.38 4.74 -5.16
C GLY A 73 3.98 4.04 -6.46
N HIS A 74 3.49 2.80 -6.37
CA HIS A 74 3.04 2.03 -7.52
C HIS A 74 1.79 2.61 -8.18
N LEU A 75 0.86 3.14 -7.38
CA LEU A 75 -0.39 3.72 -7.89
C LEU A 75 -0.25 5.18 -8.30
N GLY A 76 0.85 5.85 -7.96
CA GLY A 76 1.04 7.29 -8.19
C GLY A 76 0.06 8.16 -7.40
N LEU A 77 -0.55 7.62 -6.34
CA LEU A 77 -1.56 8.31 -5.54
C LEU A 77 -0.97 8.93 -4.27
N PRO A 78 -1.50 10.06 -3.78
CA PRO A 78 -1.08 10.62 -2.50
C PRO A 78 -1.25 9.61 -1.35
N VAL A 79 -0.25 9.53 -0.48
CA VAL A 79 -0.22 8.57 0.64
C VAL A 79 -1.49 8.61 1.49
N GLY A 80 -2.04 9.79 1.77
CA GLY A 80 -3.26 9.91 2.59
C GLY A 80 -4.48 9.27 1.93
N VAL A 81 -4.60 9.37 0.60
CA VAL A 81 -5.68 8.73 -0.18
C VAL A 81 -5.54 7.21 -0.11
N VAL A 82 -4.33 6.71 -0.34
CA VAL A 82 -4.04 5.27 -0.28
C VAL A 82 -4.28 4.74 1.12
N ARG A 83 -3.87 5.48 2.16
CA ARG A 83 -4.13 5.13 3.56
C ARG A 83 -5.62 5.02 3.85
N LEU A 84 -6.43 5.94 3.34
CA LEU A 84 -7.88 5.89 3.48
C LEU A 84 -8.43 4.60 2.87
N LEU A 85 -8.08 4.32 1.60
CA LEU A 85 -8.56 3.13 0.88
C LEU A 85 -8.12 1.82 1.53
N LEU A 86 -6.86 1.73 1.97
CA LEU A 86 -6.33 0.56 2.69
C LEU A 86 -7.03 0.37 4.04
N THR A 87 -7.31 1.47 4.76
CA THR A 87 -8.04 1.42 6.03
C THR A 87 -9.48 0.95 5.81
N ASP A 88 -10.16 1.40 4.75
CA ASP A 88 -11.50 0.94 4.40
C ASP A 88 -11.52 -0.57 4.12
N LEU A 89 -10.61 -1.05 3.29
CA LEU A 89 -10.48 -2.48 2.97
C LEU A 89 -10.12 -3.32 4.20
N ALA A 90 -9.26 -2.81 5.08
CA ALA A 90 -8.93 -3.47 6.34
C ALA A 90 -10.15 -3.54 7.27
N ARG A 91 -10.94 -2.47 7.38
CA ARG A 91 -12.19 -2.44 8.17
C ARG A 91 -13.24 -3.41 7.64
N GLN A 92 -13.26 -3.64 6.33
CA GLN A 92 -14.15 -4.61 5.68
C GLN A 92 -13.60 -6.05 5.75
N GLY A 93 -12.40 -6.26 6.30
CA GLY A 93 -11.77 -7.58 6.42
C GLY A 93 -11.20 -8.13 5.11
N HIS A 94 -10.94 -7.26 4.13
CA HIS A 94 -10.32 -7.60 2.85
C HIS A 94 -8.80 -7.53 2.88
N LEU A 95 -8.22 -6.73 3.77
CA LEU A 95 -6.77 -6.61 3.95
C LEU A 95 -6.33 -7.12 5.32
N MET A 96 -5.17 -7.74 5.34
CA MET A 96 -4.41 -8.05 6.55
C MET A 96 -3.20 -7.13 6.63
N ARG A 97 -2.88 -6.70 7.85
CA ARG A 97 -1.65 -5.97 8.17
C ARG A 97 -0.69 -6.96 8.82
N ARG A 98 0.58 -6.92 8.44
CA ARG A 98 1.61 -7.66 9.17
C ARG A 98 1.74 -7.06 10.57
N ALA A 99 1.77 -7.90 11.60
CA ALA A 99 2.06 -7.46 12.95
C ALA A 99 3.42 -6.76 13.00
N GLU A 100 3.47 -5.64 13.71
CA GLU A 100 4.74 -4.93 13.93
C GLU A 100 5.68 -5.84 14.73
N PRO A 101 6.96 -5.98 14.32
CA PRO A 101 7.91 -6.73 15.12
C PRO A 101 8.06 -6.07 16.49
N PRO A 102 8.40 -6.85 17.54
CA PRO A 102 8.72 -6.28 18.83
C PRO A 102 9.84 -5.25 18.68
N GLN A 103 9.84 -4.23 19.55
CA GLN A 103 10.91 -3.25 19.56
C GLN A 103 12.27 -3.95 19.64
N ALA A 104 13.18 -3.54 18.76
CA ALA A 104 14.52 -4.08 18.74
C ALA A 104 15.20 -3.84 20.09
N GLN A 105 15.80 -4.88 20.65
CA GLN A 105 16.67 -4.72 21.80
C GLN A 105 17.91 -3.92 21.40
N HIS A 106 18.40 -3.08 22.30
CA HIS A 106 19.61 -2.31 22.03
C HIS A 106 20.81 -3.25 21.93
N VAL A 107 21.40 -3.35 20.74
CA VAL A 107 22.62 -4.13 20.47
C VAL A 107 23.78 -3.15 20.32
N ASP A 108 24.92 -3.47 20.94
CA ASP A 108 26.10 -2.62 20.82
C ASP A 108 26.70 -2.67 19.40
N ARG A 109 27.35 -1.57 19.03
CA ARG A 109 27.95 -1.44 17.70
C ARG A 109 29.01 -2.51 17.43
N ALA A 110 29.78 -2.88 18.45
CA ALA A 110 30.83 -3.90 18.33
C ALA A 110 30.27 -5.26 17.90
N THR A 111 29.09 -5.63 18.40
CA THR A 111 28.41 -6.87 17.97
C THR A 111 27.90 -6.75 16.54
N LEU A 112 27.28 -5.63 16.16
CA LEU A 112 26.83 -5.41 14.79
C LEU A 112 27.97 -5.47 13.77
N GLU A 113 29.14 -4.90 14.11
CA GLU A 113 30.35 -4.97 13.28
C GLU A 113 30.87 -6.40 13.13
N LYS A 114 30.84 -7.21 14.20
CA LYS A 114 31.18 -8.64 14.11
C LYS A 114 30.25 -9.40 13.18
N VAL A 115 28.94 -9.16 13.26
CA VAL A 115 27.94 -9.79 12.38
C VAL A 115 28.18 -9.37 10.93
N LEU A 116 28.39 -8.08 10.66
CA LEU A 116 28.67 -7.56 9.32
C LEU A 116 29.91 -8.23 8.71
N ASN A 117 31.03 -8.26 9.45
CA ASN A 117 32.26 -8.87 9.00
C ASN A 117 32.07 -10.38 8.72
N GLY A 118 31.34 -11.07 9.60
CA GLY A 118 30.99 -12.47 9.41
C GLY A 118 30.16 -12.71 8.15
N LEU A 119 29.09 -11.93 7.93
CA LEU A 119 28.28 -12.00 6.72
C LEU A 119 29.12 -11.73 5.47
N GLN A 120 29.97 -10.70 5.45
CA GLN A 120 30.81 -10.39 4.30
C GLN A 120 31.79 -11.53 3.96
N SER A 121 32.31 -12.25 4.94
CA SER A 121 33.21 -13.40 4.72
C SER A 121 32.53 -14.64 4.11
N LEU A 122 31.19 -14.72 4.14
CA LEU A 122 30.42 -15.82 3.56
C LEU A 122 29.99 -15.54 2.11
N ILE A 123 29.98 -14.27 1.71
CA ILE A 123 29.46 -13.83 0.40
C ILE A 123 30.61 -13.38 -0.53
N GLY A 124 31.81 -13.15 0.00
CA GLY A 124 33.03 -12.81 -0.74
C GLY A 124 33.97 -14.00 -0.89
#